data_AF-A0A1H2DQE8-F1
#
_entry.id   AF-A0A1H2DQE8-F1
#
_cell.length_a   1.000
_cell.length_b   1.000
_cell.length_c   1.000
_cell.angle_alpha   90.00
_cell.angle_beta   90.00
_cell.angle_gamma   90.00
#
_symmetry.space_group_name_H-M   'P 1'
#
loop_
_entity.id
_entity.type
_entity.pdbx_description
1 polymer ?
#
loop_
_entity_poly.entity_id
_entity_poly.type
_entity_poly.pdbx_seq_one_letter_code
_entity_poly.pdbx_strand_id
1 'polypeptide(L)'
;MALSLQKLRDSVESLRHRSGKFFHKVDYVSDVSVPVGVEYCSDIYWNKLKINEQEESIFIQRELMLLIQQIGNSIRNSALVTEVDRRDLSHWTKSLRSSLRLRKYHVWDTEILHDEGHVLGVKPPGQSDENPLEPELAKREFDKDIANLLGLIDLIEVSPTVGANDYDANPQVTTEYRPGTAFVMMWIDPGENALEDIYETIKDCFEEFGIIAVRADIIEHEEIITARIIKEIESSEFLIADLTGERPSVYYEVGYAHSLGRRVILYRKQGTKIHFDLAAYNCPEYKNVTDLKRILKSRLEAITGRKANK
;
A
#
# COMPACT_ATOMS: atom_id res chain seq x y z
N MET A 1 0.66 6.29 -27.15
CA MET A 1 1.46 6.32 -25.90
C MET A 1 1.79 7.74 -25.45
N ALA A 2 2.37 8.61 -26.29
CA ALA A 2 2.58 10.03 -25.93
C ALA A 2 1.30 10.77 -25.51
N LEU A 3 0.19 10.55 -26.24
CA LEU A 3 -1.13 11.07 -25.89
C LEU A 3 -1.72 10.51 -24.57
N SER A 4 -1.15 9.41 -24.05
CA SER A 4 -1.55 8.75 -22.79
C SER A 4 -0.76 9.30 -21.61
N LEU A 5 0.55 9.54 -21.78
CA LEU A 5 1.42 10.14 -20.76
C LEU A 5 1.11 11.62 -20.55
N GLN A 6 0.82 12.37 -21.62
CA GLN A 6 0.37 13.77 -21.48
C GLN A 6 -0.92 13.86 -20.67
N LYS A 7 -1.90 12.99 -20.93
CA LYS A 7 -3.13 12.92 -20.13
C LYS A 7 -2.86 12.58 -18.66
N LEU A 8 -1.88 11.72 -18.40
CA LEU A 8 -1.48 11.34 -17.05
C LEU A 8 -0.87 12.53 -16.32
N ARG A 9 0.05 13.26 -16.98
CA ARG A 9 0.64 14.51 -16.50
C ARG A 9 -0.44 15.56 -16.19
N ASP A 10 -1.36 15.80 -17.12
CA ASP A 10 -2.46 16.74 -16.95
C ASP A 10 -3.34 16.36 -15.74
N SER A 11 -3.53 15.06 -15.51
CA SER A 11 -4.30 14.57 -14.37
C SER A 11 -3.58 14.74 -13.04
N VAL A 12 -2.25 14.57 -13.00
CA VAL A 12 -1.43 14.87 -11.82
C VAL A 12 -1.44 16.38 -11.50
N GLU A 13 -1.35 17.24 -12.51
CA GLU A 13 -1.48 18.70 -12.31
C GLU A 13 -2.88 19.11 -11.87
N SER A 14 -3.93 18.44 -12.38
CA SER A 14 -5.30 18.64 -11.92
C SER A 14 -5.47 18.26 -10.44
N LEU A 15 -4.88 17.12 -10.03
CA LEU A 15 -4.83 16.69 -8.62
C LEU A 15 -4.12 17.74 -7.76
N ARG A 16 -2.96 18.23 -8.19
CA ARG A 16 -2.19 19.28 -7.51
C ARG A 16 -3.02 20.54 -7.28
N HIS A 17 -3.71 21.02 -8.31
CA HIS A 17 -4.56 22.21 -8.21
C HIS A 17 -5.72 22.01 -7.22
N ARG A 18 -6.36 20.83 -7.26
CA ARG A 18 -7.45 20.50 -6.34
C ARG A 18 -6.97 20.38 -4.90
N SER A 19 -5.87 19.67 -4.67
CA SER A 19 -5.24 19.58 -3.34
C SER A 19 -4.82 20.95 -2.83
N GLY A 20 -4.27 21.82 -3.68
CA GLY A 20 -3.91 23.18 -3.30
C GLY A 20 -5.12 24.00 -2.80
N LYS A 21 -6.28 23.88 -3.46
CA LYS A 21 -7.53 24.48 -2.99
C LYS A 21 -8.00 23.89 -1.66
N PHE A 22 -7.89 22.57 -1.50
CA PHE A 22 -8.20 21.90 -0.23
C PHE A 22 -7.33 22.44 0.91
N PHE A 23 -6.01 22.46 0.75
CA PHE A 23 -5.08 22.96 1.77
C PHE A 23 -5.35 24.42 2.14
N HIS A 24 -5.54 25.29 1.15
CA HIS A 24 -5.91 26.69 1.39
C HIS A 24 -7.25 26.82 2.15
N LYS A 25 -8.23 25.97 1.82
CA LYS A 25 -9.55 25.98 2.47
C LYS A 25 -9.47 25.55 3.94
N VAL A 26 -8.59 24.61 4.28
CA VAL A 26 -8.48 24.07 5.64
C VAL A 26 -7.46 24.78 6.51
N ASP A 27 -6.72 25.78 5.99
CA ASP A 27 -5.66 26.48 6.70
C ASP A 27 -6.11 27.16 8.02
N TYR A 28 -7.42 27.42 8.17
CA TYR A 28 -7.99 27.94 9.41
C TYR A 28 -7.79 27.03 10.63
N VAL A 29 -7.46 25.74 10.45
CA VAL A 29 -7.20 24.84 11.59
C VAL A 29 -5.79 24.98 12.17
N SER A 30 -4.94 25.84 11.59
CA SER A 30 -3.56 26.09 12.03
C SER A 30 -3.47 26.85 13.37
N ASP A 31 -4.50 27.59 13.78
CA ASP A 31 -4.53 28.43 15.01
C ASP A 31 -4.67 27.62 16.32
N VAL A 32 -4.27 26.36 16.30
CA VAL A 32 -4.52 25.42 17.38
C VAL A 32 -3.23 25.16 18.12
N SER A 33 -3.14 25.67 19.35
CA SER A 33 -2.11 25.24 20.28
C SER A 33 -2.23 23.73 20.51
N VAL A 34 -1.24 22.96 20.02
CA VAL A 34 -1.05 21.57 20.45
C VAL A 34 -0.78 21.62 21.96
N PRO A 35 -1.64 21.05 22.81
CA PRO A 35 -1.45 21.14 24.25
C PRO A 35 -0.12 20.49 24.64
N VAL A 36 0.74 21.25 25.31
CA VAL A 36 2.03 20.75 25.80
C VAL A 36 1.75 19.59 26.77
N GLY A 37 2.23 18.39 26.45
CA GLY A 37 2.05 17.19 27.27
C GLY A 37 0.93 16.23 26.84
N VAL A 38 0.22 16.51 25.73
CA VAL A 38 -0.64 15.50 25.10
C VAL A 38 0.17 14.75 24.07
N GLU A 39 0.73 13.63 24.53
CA GLU A 39 1.37 12.62 23.70
C GLU A 39 0.32 12.01 22.74
N TYR A 40 0.62 12.02 21.44
CA TYR A 40 -0.07 11.28 20.37
C TYR A 40 -1.54 11.65 20.06
N CYS A 41 -1.74 12.71 19.28
CA CYS A 41 -2.97 12.82 18.50
C CYS A 41 -2.62 13.22 17.05
N SER A 42 -2.39 12.21 16.21
CA SER A 42 -2.11 12.37 14.78
C SER A 42 -3.21 13.15 14.05
N ASP A 43 -4.44 13.05 14.53
CA ASP A 43 -5.64 13.64 13.92
C ASP A 43 -6.07 14.99 14.52
N ILE A 44 -5.21 15.72 15.25
CA ILE A 44 -5.58 17.01 15.88
C ILE A 44 -6.19 17.98 14.86
N TYR A 45 -5.54 18.14 13.70
CA TYR A 45 -6.03 19.02 12.65
C TYR A 45 -7.19 18.40 11.87
N TRP A 46 -7.09 17.10 11.56
CA TRP A 46 -8.11 16.35 10.83
C TRP A 46 -9.49 16.39 11.53
N ASN A 47 -9.51 16.22 12.85
CA ASN A 47 -10.73 16.20 13.65
C ASN A 47 -11.44 17.56 13.74
N LYS A 48 -10.79 18.64 13.30
CA LYS A 48 -11.37 20.00 13.26
C LYS A 48 -11.94 20.37 11.90
N LEU A 49 -11.66 19.57 10.89
CA LEU A 49 -12.26 19.73 9.57
C LEU A 49 -13.76 19.47 9.64
N LYS A 50 -14.53 20.23 8.88
CA LYS A 50 -15.94 19.93 8.67
C LYS A 50 -16.07 18.61 7.89
N ILE A 51 -17.20 17.94 8.05
CA ILE A 51 -17.47 16.65 7.38
C ILE A 51 -17.25 16.75 5.87
N ASN A 52 -17.73 17.83 5.24
CA ASN A 52 -17.56 18.06 3.80
C ASN A 52 -16.10 18.30 3.37
N GLU A 53 -15.25 18.82 4.26
CA GLU A 53 -13.80 18.99 4.00
C GLU A 53 -13.05 17.67 4.15
N GLN A 54 -13.45 16.83 5.12
CA GLN A 54 -12.93 15.46 5.24
C GLN A 54 -13.33 14.62 4.03
N GLU A 55 -14.59 14.71 3.58
CA GLU A 55 -15.08 14.05 2.36
C GLU A 55 -14.33 14.53 1.12
N GLU A 56 -14.03 15.83 1.02
CA GLU A 56 -13.22 16.40 -0.06
C GLU A 56 -11.80 15.82 -0.07
N SER A 57 -11.13 15.74 1.07
CA SER A 57 -9.82 15.07 1.19
C SER A 57 -9.87 13.60 0.82
N ILE A 58 -10.88 12.87 1.29
CA ILE A 58 -11.09 11.45 0.96
C ILE A 58 -11.30 11.27 -0.55
N PHE A 59 -12.04 12.18 -1.18
CA PHE A 59 -12.23 12.18 -2.62
C PHE A 59 -10.89 12.40 -3.36
N ILE A 60 -10.08 13.37 -2.93
CA ILE A 60 -8.75 13.63 -3.50
C ILE A 60 -7.83 12.41 -3.32
N GLN A 61 -7.88 11.74 -2.17
CA GLN A 61 -7.11 10.50 -1.92
C GLN A 61 -7.51 9.38 -2.90
N ARG A 62 -8.79 9.25 -3.24
CA ARG A 62 -9.25 8.29 -4.27
C ARG A 62 -8.70 8.62 -5.65
N GLU A 63 -8.77 9.89 -6.06
CA GLU A 63 -8.20 10.35 -7.33
C GLU A 63 -6.69 10.07 -7.38
N LEU A 64 -5.97 10.37 -6.30
CA LEU A 64 -4.55 10.06 -6.16
C LEU A 64 -4.28 8.56 -6.37
N MET A 65 -5.03 7.67 -5.71
CA MET A 65 -4.82 6.22 -5.84
C MET A 65 -5.02 5.71 -7.27
N LEU A 66 -6.01 6.24 -7.99
CA LEU A 66 -6.24 5.91 -9.40
C LEU A 66 -5.07 6.40 -10.28
N LEU A 67 -4.52 7.58 -9.99
CA LEU A 67 -3.36 8.11 -10.71
C LEU A 67 -2.08 7.32 -10.44
N ILE A 68 -1.83 6.96 -9.18
CA ILE A 68 -0.68 6.12 -8.81
C ILE A 68 -0.76 4.76 -9.51
N GLN A 69 -1.97 4.18 -9.66
CA GLN A 69 -2.16 2.96 -10.44
C GLN A 69 -1.79 3.15 -11.92
N GLN A 70 -2.21 4.25 -12.55
CA GLN A 70 -1.87 4.55 -13.95
C GLN A 70 -0.36 4.83 -14.15
N ILE A 71 0.27 5.53 -13.19
CA ILE A 71 1.72 5.77 -13.15
C ILE A 71 2.47 4.45 -12.99
N GLY A 72 2.07 3.60 -12.03
CA GLY A 72 2.67 2.29 -11.79
C GLY A 72 2.62 1.38 -13.02
N ASN A 73 1.49 1.37 -13.74
CA ASN A 73 1.36 0.63 -15.00
C ASN A 73 2.33 1.15 -16.08
N SER A 74 2.54 2.46 -16.13
CA SER A 74 3.45 3.10 -17.10
C SER A 74 4.92 2.83 -16.78
N ILE A 75 5.26 2.77 -15.49
CA ILE A 75 6.60 2.44 -14.98
C ILE A 75 7.01 1.01 -15.36
N ARG A 76 6.11 0.03 -15.22
CA ARG A 76 6.43 -1.38 -15.53
C ARG A 76 6.86 -1.60 -16.99
N ASN A 77 6.43 -0.72 -17.89
CA ASN A 77 6.75 -0.79 -19.31
C ASN A 77 7.96 0.07 -19.70
N SER A 78 8.59 0.78 -18.75
CA SER A 78 9.74 1.65 -19.01
C SER A 78 11.06 0.95 -18.69
N ALA A 79 12.01 1.00 -19.63
CA ALA A 79 13.35 0.45 -19.45
C ALA A 79 14.27 1.33 -18.57
N LEU A 80 13.89 2.58 -18.30
CA LEU A 80 14.71 3.57 -17.58
C LEU A 80 14.32 3.72 -16.10
N VAL A 81 13.24 3.09 -15.65
CA VAL A 81 12.77 3.20 -14.26
C VAL A 81 13.36 2.08 -13.41
N THR A 82 14.10 2.47 -12.37
CA THR A 82 14.83 1.56 -11.47
C THR A 82 13.97 1.05 -10.31
N GLU A 83 14.49 0.09 -9.55
CA GLU A 83 13.84 -0.35 -8.30
C GLU A 83 13.80 0.76 -7.23
N VAL A 84 14.77 1.68 -7.25
CA VAL A 84 14.80 2.86 -6.37
C VAL A 84 13.62 3.76 -6.68
N ASP A 85 13.36 4.04 -7.95
CA ASP A 85 12.23 4.87 -8.37
C ASP A 85 10.86 4.27 -7.98
N ARG A 86 10.75 2.93 -8.01
CA ARG A 86 9.54 2.22 -7.55
C ARG A 86 9.36 2.33 -6.04
N ARG A 87 10.46 2.25 -5.29
CA ARG A 87 10.45 2.45 -3.83
C ARG A 87 10.08 3.88 -3.49
N ASP A 88 10.63 4.85 -4.21
CA ASP A 88 10.33 6.27 -4.04
C ASP A 88 8.86 6.58 -4.35
N LEU A 89 8.30 5.99 -5.41
CA LEU A 89 6.86 6.08 -5.69
C LEU A 89 6.01 5.61 -4.50
N SER A 90 6.42 4.54 -3.81
CA SER A 90 5.73 4.07 -2.60
C SER A 90 5.80 5.08 -1.46
N HIS A 91 6.98 5.66 -1.22
CA HIS A 91 7.18 6.67 -0.19
C HIS A 91 6.39 7.95 -0.48
N TRP A 92 6.44 8.46 -1.71
CA TRP A 92 5.65 9.63 -2.13
C TRP A 92 4.15 9.36 -2.01
N THR A 93 3.68 8.17 -2.41
CA THR A 93 2.25 7.81 -2.28
C THR A 93 1.79 7.87 -0.82
N LYS A 94 2.58 7.34 0.12
CA LYS A 94 2.27 7.38 1.55
C LYS A 94 2.28 8.81 2.08
N SER A 95 3.32 9.57 1.72
CA SER A 95 3.47 10.97 2.11
C SER A 95 2.33 11.87 1.60
N LEU A 96 1.93 11.72 0.34
CA LEU A 96 0.79 12.42 -0.26
C LEU A 96 -0.52 12.11 0.48
N ARG A 97 -0.76 10.84 0.83
CA ARG A 97 -1.94 10.43 1.60
C ARG A 97 -1.93 10.98 3.02
N SER A 98 -0.79 10.90 3.71
CA SER A 98 -0.63 11.45 5.06
C SER A 98 -0.81 12.97 5.07
N SER A 99 -0.27 13.67 4.08
CA SER A 99 -0.43 15.12 3.92
C SER A 99 -1.89 15.51 3.72
N LEU A 100 -2.65 14.76 2.90
CA LEU A 100 -4.11 14.97 2.74
C LEU A 100 -4.89 14.71 4.03
N ARG A 101 -4.32 13.95 4.99
CA ARG A 101 -4.84 13.76 6.34
C ARG A 101 -4.28 14.73 7.38
N LEU A 102 -3.45 15.70 7.00
CA LEU A 102 -2.79 16.63 7.91
C LEU A 102 -1.89 15.90 8.94
N ARG A 103 -1.18 14.89 8.44
CA ARG A 103 -0.22 14.07 9.20
C ARG A 103 1.15 14.11 8.53
N LYS A 104 2.20 14.01 9.34
CA LYS A 104 3.58 13.98 8.88
C LYS A 104 4.01 12.54 8.65
N TYR A 105 4.20 12.17 7.39
CA TYR A 105 4.88 10.94 7.05
C TYR A 105 6.39 11.10 7.26
N HIS A 106 6.99 10.13 7.92
CA HIS A 106 8.44 10.05 8.01
C HIS A 106 8.90 8.60 7.89
N VAL A 107 10.06 8.42 7.24
CA VAL A 107 10.77 7.16 7.10
C VAL A 107 12.14 7.35 7.72
N TRP A 108 12.66 6.29 8.32
CA TRP A 108 14.02 6.26 8.82
C TRP A 108 14.64 4.91 8.50
N ASP A 109 15.91 4.95 8.14
CA ASP A 109 16.72 3.75 8.01
C ASP A 109 17.28 3.33 9.39
N THR A 110 17.98 2.20 9.42
CA THR A 110 18.59 1.67 10.64
C THR A 110 19.53 2.68 11.27
N GLU A 111 19.26 3.08 12.51
CA GLU A 111 20.10 4.03 13.25
C GLU A 111 20.87 3.31 14.36
N ILE A 112 22.20 3.34 14.29
CA ILE A 112 23.07 2.79 15.34
C ILE A 112 23.24 3.88 16.41
N LEU A 113 22.59 3.69 17.55
CA LEU A 113 22.78 4.53 18.72
C LEU A 113 24.16 4.23 19.28
N HIS A 114 25.01 5.24 19.33
CA HIS A 114 26.36 5.14 19.87
C HIS A 114 26.59 6.26 20.87
N ASP A 115 27.32 5.95 21.95
CA ASP A 115 27.86 6.94 22.87
C ASP A 115 29.33 6.61 23.11
N GLU A 116 30.20 7.60 22.92
CA GLU A 116 31.66 7.53 23.12
C GLU A 116 32.31 6.18 22.76
N GLY A 117 32.02 5.66 21.56
CA GLY A 117 32.64 4.43 21.02
C GLY A 117 31.96 3.12 21.44
N HIS A 118 30.84 3.16 22.15
CA HIS A 118 30.02 1.99 22.49
C HIS A 118 28.67 2.03 21.77
N VAL A 119 28.26 0.91 21.17
CA VAL A 119 26.93 0.76 20.57
C VAL A 119 25.91 0.56 21.69
N LEU A 120 25.03 1.55 21.88
CA LEU A 120 23.95 1.53 22.87
C LEU A 120 22.71 0.77 22.39
N GLY A 121 22.53 0.66 21.07
CA GLY A 121 21.41 -0.08 20.48
C GLY A 121 21.25 0.21 18.99
N VAL A 122 20.35 -0.53 18.36
CA VAL A 122 19.98 -0.34 16.96
C VAL A 122 18.50 0.00 16.90
N LYS A 123 18.16 1.18 16.38
CA LYS A 123 16.78 1.50 16.03
C LYS A 123 16.51 0.86 14.65
N PRO A 124 15.57 -0.09 14.55
CA PRO A 124 15.27 -0.73 13.27
C PRO A 124 14.69 0.29 12.29
N PRO A 125 14.82 0.05 10.97
CA PRO A 125 14.23 0.92 9.96
C PRO A 125 12.72 0.89 10.11
N GLY A 126 12.07 2.02 9.85
CA GLY A 126 10.65 2.17 10.09
C GLY A 126 10.02 3.33 9.35
N GLN A 127 8.70 3.45 9.52
CA GLN A 127 7.92 4.55 8.99
C GLN A 127 6.80 4.90 9.98
N SER A 128 6.41 6.17 10.03
CA SER A 128 5.35 6.66 10.90
C SER A 128 4.59 7.79 10.22
N ASP A 129 3.29 7.87 10.48
CA ASP A 129 2.42 9.01 10.17
C ASP A 129 1.70 9.53 11.43
N GLU A 130 2.22 9.22 12.62
CA GLU A 130 1.53 9.47 13.90
C GLU A 130 1.67 10.92 14.40
N ASN A 131 2.49 11.72 13.73
CA ASN A 131 2.69 13.12 14.07
C ASN A 131 1.71 14.01 13.28
N PRO A 132 1.00 14.94 13.93
CA PRO A 132 0.16 15.89 13.22
C PRO A 132 1.04 16.84 12.38
N LEU A 133 0.48 17.34 11.27
CA LEU A 133 1.14 18.29 10.39
C LEU A 133 0.18 19.42 10.03
N GLU A 134 0.61 20.66 10.28
CA GLU A 134 -0.20 21.84 9.96
C GLU A 134 -0.51 21.92 8.46
N PRO A 135 -1.70 22.43 8.06
CA PRO A 135 -2.12 22.56 6.67
C PRO A 135 -1.06 23.11 5.70
N GLU A 136 -0.41 24.22 6.06
CA GLU A 136 0.61 24.84 5.20
C GLU A 136 1.86 23.95 5.04
N LEU A 137 2.28 23.26 6.10
CA LEU A 137 3.40 22.31 6.02
C LEU A 137 3.01 21.04 5.25
N ALA A 138 1.80 20.52 5.48
CA ALA A 138 1.26 19.38 4.76
C ALA A 138 1.15 19.68 3.25
N LYS A 139 0.74 20.90 2.90
CA LYS A 139 0.74 21.37 1.52
C LYS A 139 2.13 21.36 0.90
N ARG A 140 3.16 21.81 1.63
CA ARG A 140 4.55 21.82 1.13
C ARG A 140 5.08 20.42 0.87
N GLU A 141 4.86 19.49 1.80
CA GLU A 141 5.24 18.08 1.59
C GLU A 141 4.46 17.49 0.41
N PHE A 142 3.15 17.76 0.31
CA PHE A 142 2.33 17.31 -0.82
C PHE A 142 2.85 17.84 -2.16
N ASP A 143 3.11 19.14 -2.27
CA ASP A 143 3.60 19.76 -3.51
C ASP A 143 4.98 19.23 -3.93
N LYS A 144 5.86 18.97 -2.95
CA LYS A 144 7.17 18.34 -3.17
C LYS A 144 7.00 16.94 -3.77
N ASP A 145 6.15 16.11 -3.20
CA ASP A 145 5.94 14.75 -3.70
C ASP A 145 5.22 14.71 -5.05
N ILE A 146 4.30 15.66 -5.31
CA ILE A 146 3.73 15.85 -6.65
C ILE A 146 4.82 16.21 -7.67
N ALA A 147 5.75 17.12 -7.32
CA ALA A 147 6.84 17.48 -8.22
C ALA A 147 7.72 16.27 -8.54
N ASN A 148 7.98 15.41 -7.55
CA ASN A 148 8.70 14.16 -7.75
C ASN A 148 7.94 13.20 -8.70
N LEU A 149 6.62 13.04 -8.53
CA LEU A 149 5.79 12.24 -9.43
C LEU A 149 5.82 12.76 -10.87
N LEU A 150 5.76 14.07 -11.07
CA LEU A 150 5.87 14.68 -12.39
C LEU A 150 7.25 14.42 -13.02
N GLY A 151 8.32 14.54 -12.23
CA GLY A 151 9.68 14.20 -12.69
C GLY A 151 9.82 12.73 -13.10
N LEU A 152 9.16 11.81 -12.38
CA LEU A 152 9.13 10.40 -12.76
C LEU A 152 8.36 10.17 -14.06
N ILE A 153 7.26 10.88 -14.30
CA ILE A 153 6.52 10.82 -15.57
C ILE A 153 7.38 11.34 -16.72
N ASP A 154 8.11 12.44 -16.51
CA ASP A 154 9.03 13.00 -17.51
C ASP A 154 10.14 11.99 -17.88
N LEU A 155 10.66 11.24 -16.91
CA LEU A 155 11.64 10.17 -17.16
C LEU A 155 11.08 9.05 -18.04
N ILE A 156 9.80 8.68 -17.84
CA ILE A 156 9.11 7.66 -18.65
C ILE A 156 8.93 8.13 -20.09
N GLU A 157 8.67 9.43 -20.30
CA GLU A 157 8.46 10.02 -21.63
C GLU A 157 9.72 9.96 -22.53
N VAL A 158 10.91 10.00 -21.94
CA VAL A 158 12.21 9.97 -22.67
C VAL A 158 12.65 8.54 -23.06
N SER A 159 11.96 7.51 -22.56
CA SER A 159 12.33 6.10 -22.75
C SER A 159 11.97 5.59 -24.16
N PRO A 160 12.92 5.06 -24.98
CA PRO A 160 12.59 4.48 -26.27
C PRO A 160 11.73 3.22 -26.10
N THR A 161 10.49 3.29 -26.57
CA THR A 161 9.49 2.23 -26.40
C THR A 161 9.82 1.00 -27.24
N VAL A 162 9.90 -0.18 -26.62
CA VAL A 162 9.65 -1.45 -27.33
C VAL A 162 8.13 -1.57 -27.52
N GLY A 163 7.73 -1.61 -28.79
CA GLY A 163 6.38 -1.74 -29.36
C GLY A 163 5.18 -1.94 -28.42
N ALA A 164 4.30 -0.93 -28.40
CA ALA A 164 2.93 -1.03 -27.91
C ALA A 164 2.03 -1.71 -28.96
N ASN A 165 1.30 -2.75 -28.57
CA ASN A 165 0.07 -3.17 -29.24
C ASN A 165 -1.12 -3.09 -28.26
N ASP A 166 -2.15 -2.40 -28.74
CA ASP A 166 -3.59 -2.51 -28.50
C ASP A 166 -4.19 -2.35 -27.09
N TYR A 167 -4.82 -1.18 -26.93
CA TYR A 167 -5.91 -0.91 -26.01
C TYR A 167 -7.23 -1.36 -26.67
N ASP A 168 -7.55 -2.65 -26.58
CA ASP A 168 -8.94 -3.13 -26.56
C ASP A 168 -8.95 -4.65 -26.32
N ALA A 169 -9.96 -5.09 -25.57
CA ALA A 169 -10.14 -6.40 -24.96
C ALA A 169 -9.17 -6.69 -23.81
N ASN A 170 -9.73 -6.91 -22.61
CA ASN A 170 -9.08 -7.59 -21.49
C ASN A 170 -8.46 -8.92 -21.99
N PRO A 171 -7.13 -9.02 -22.15
CA PRO A 171 -6.49 -10.30 -22.33
C PRO A 171 -5.98 -10.72 -20.94
N GLN A 172 -6.02 -12.02 -20.66
CA GLN A 172 -5.22 -12.58 -19.58
C GLN A 172 -3.81 -11.99 -19.71
N VAL A 173 -3.40 -11.16 -18.74
CA VAL A 173 -1.99 -10.89 -18.56
C VAL A 173 -1.42 -12.29 -18.33
N THR A 174 -0.68 -12.81 -19.32
CA THR A 174 0.15 -13.98 -19.14
C THR A 174 1.29 -13.55 -18.24
N THR A 175 1.00 -13.22 -16.98
CA THR A 175 1.99 -13.26 -15.93
C THR A 175 2.40 -14.71 -15.86
N GLU A 176 3.64 -15.03 -16.23
CA GLU A 176 4.28 -16.27 -15.83
C GLU A 176 4.34 -16.28 -14.30
N TYR A 177 3.23 -16.60 -13.64
CA TYR A 177 3.20 -16.85 -12.22
C TYR A 177 3.87 -18.19 -11.96
N ARG A 178 4.58 -18.30 -10.83
CA ARG A 178 5.15 -19.55 -10.36
C ARG A 178 4.01 -20.45 -9.91
N PRO A 179 3.70 -21.55 -10.62
CA PRO A 179 2.60 -22.43 -10.26
C PRO A 179 2.82 -23.04 -8.87
N GLY A 180 1.74 -23.28 -8.13
CA GLY A 180 1.79 -23.85 -6.79
C GLY A 180 2.37 -22.91 -5.74
N THR A 181 2.30 -21.59 -5.93
CA THR A 181 2.77 -20.60 -4.94
C THR A 181 1.69 -19.62 -4.52
N ALA A 182 1.72 -19.20 -3.26
CA ALA A 182 0.86 -18.17 -2.72
C ALA A 182 1.65 -17.16 -1.90
N PHE A 183 1.29 -15.88 -2.00
CA PHE A 183 1.87 -14.84 -1.15
C PHE A 183 0.84 -14.32 -0.15
N VAL A 184 1.26 -14.29 1.12
CA VAL A 184 0.44 -13.86 2.27
C VAL A 184 0.83 -12.46 2.70
N MET A 185 -0.11 -11.53 2.53
CA MET A 185 -0.03 -10.13 2.97
C MET A 185 -0.82 -9.99 4.26
N MET A 186 -0.16 -9.72 5.39
CA MET A 186 -0.85 -9.57 6.66
C MET A 186 -0.09 -8.69 7.62
N TRP A 187 -0.75 -8.30 8.71
CA TRP A 187 -0.06 -7.67 9.82
C TRP A 187 0.95 -8.65 10.43
N ILE A 188 2.20 -8.19 10.57
CA ILE A 188 3.29 -8.90 11.23
C ILE A 188 3.64 -8.14 12.51
N ASP A 189 3.54 -8.82 13.65
CA ASP A 189 3.97 -8.32 14.96
C ASP A 189 4.42 -9.50 15.82
N PRO A 190 5.73 -9.65 16.11
CA PRO A 190 6.26 -10.72 16.95
C PRO A 190 5.68 -10.75 18.38
N GLY A 191 5.08 -9.66 18.84
CA GLY A 191 4.43 -9.57 20.16
C GLY A 191 3.02 -10.17 20.20
N GLU A 192 2.41 -10.50 19.06
CA GLU A 192 1.03 -10.97 18.96
C GLU A 192 0.97 -12.41 18.40
N ASN A 193 1.01 -13.39 19.30
CA ASN A 193 0.98 -14.83 18.96
C ASN A 193 -0.21 -15.22 18.08
N ALA A 194 -1.35 -14.54 18.19
CA ALA A 194 -2.52 -14.84 17.37
C ALA A 194 -2.28 -14.58 15.87
N LEU A 195 -1.37 -13.67 15.50
CA LEU A 195 -1.00 -13.44 14.10
C LEU A 195 -0.23 -14.63 13.52
N GLU A 196 0.58 -15.28 14.34
CA GLU A 196 1.29 -16.49 13.93
C GLU A 196 0.33 -17.66 13.73
N ASP A 197 -0.62 -17.84 14.65
CA ASP A 197 -1.66 -18.86 14.51
C ASP A 197 -2.51 -18.65 13.23
N ILE A 198 -2.79 -17.39 12.87
CA ILE A 198 -3.50 -17.03 11.63
C ILE A 198 -2.65 -17.41 10.41
N TYR A 199 -1.37 -17.06 10.41
CA TYR A 199 -0.47 -17.36 9.31
C TYR A 199 -0.30 -18.86 9.10
N GLU A 200 0.00 -19.62 10.16
CA GLU A 200 0.15 -21.08 10.08
C GLU A 200 -1.17 -21.73 9.63
N THR A 201 -2.32 -21.22 10.07
CA THR A 201 -3.62 -21.69 9.55
C THR A 201 -3.78 -21.46 8.06
N ILE A 202 -3.36 -20.29 7.55
CA ILE A 202 -3.39 -19.99 6.11
C ILE A 202 -2.47 -20.95 5.36
N LYS A 203 -1.22 -21.08 5.83
CA LYS A 203 -0.19 -21.94 5.25
C LYS A 203 -0.64 -23.40 5.16
N ASP A 204 -1.12 -23.97 6.26
CA ASP A 204 -1.69 -25.32 6.31
C ASP A 204 -2.80 -25.51 5.26
N CYS A 205 -3.71 -24.52 5.15
CA CYS A 205 -4.81 -24.62 4.20
C CYS A 205 -4.34 -24.61 2.75
N PHE A 206 -3.31 -23.83 2.41
CA PHE A 206 -2.76 -23.82 1.05
C PHE A 206 -1.95 -25.10 0.77
N GLU A 207 -1.22 -25.61 1.76
CA GLU A 207 -0.44 -26.84 1.64
C GLU A 207 -1.33 -28.05 1.34
N GLU A 208 -2.52 -28.12 1.92
CA GLU A 208 -3.53 -29.15 1.60
C GLU A 208 -3.95 -29.15 0.11
N PHE A 209 -3.70 -28.07 -0.65
CA PHE A 209 -3.96 -27.99 -2.10
C PHE A 209 -2.68 -28.11 -2.95
N GLY A 210 -1.54 -28.41 -2.31
CA GLY A 210 -0.23 -28.46 -2.95
C GLY A 210 0.29 -27.08 -3.35
N ILE A 211 -0.08 -26.03 -2.59
CA ILE A 211 0.33 -24.66 -2.85
C ILE A 211 1.22 -24.20 -1.69
N ILE A 212 2.41 -23.69 -2.01
CA ILE A 212 3.38 -23.18 -1.04
C ILE A 212 3.03 -21.73 -0.74
N ALA A 213 2.52 -21.46 0.46
CA ALA A 213 2.24 -20.10 0.92
C ALA A 213 3.43 -19.52 1.69
N VAL A 214 3.83 -18.29 1.36
CA VAL A 214 4.92 -17.57 2.05
C VAL A 214 4.48 -16.18 2.50
N ARG A 215 4.92 -15.77 3.70
CA ARG A 215 4.79 -14.41 4.24
C ARG A 215 6.12 -13.67 4.13
N ALA A 216 6.07 -12.35 4.10
CA ALA A 216 7.21 -11.48 3.79
C ALA A 216 8.41 -11.61 4.75
N ASP A 217 8.18 -11.91 6.03
CA ASP A 217 9.19 -12.04 7.08
C ASP A 217 9.93 -13.39 7.10
N ILE A 218 9.38 -14.43 6.47
CA ILE A 218 9.97 -15.78 6.42
C ILE A 218 11.02 -15.92 5.30
N ILE A 219 11.16 -14.88 4.47
CA ILE A 219 12.10 -14.85 3.36
C ILE A 219 13.41 -14.19 3.83
N GLU A 220 14.37 -14.98 4.34
CA GLU A 220 15.69 -14.52 4.81
C GLU A 220 16.52 -13.87 3.70
N HIS A 221 16.66 -12.53 3.61
CA HIS A 221 17.66 -11.87 2.74
C HIS A 221 18.12 -10.50 3.29
N GLU A 222 19.34 -10.10 2.94
CA GLU A 222 20.09 -8.89 3.38
C GLU A 222 19.65 -7.55 2.75
N GLU A 223 18.53 -7.53 1.99
CA GLU A 223 18.06 -6.33 1.26
C GLU A 223 16.64 -5.89 1.63
N ILE A 224 16.32 -4.65 1.26
CA ILE A 224 15.09 -3.91 1.58
C ILE A 224 13.82 -4.76 1.31
N ILE A 225 13.08 -5.02 2.39
CA ILE A 225 11.84 -5.83 2.48
C ILE A 225 10.85 -5.58 1.31
N THR A 226 10.81 -4.36 0.77
CA THR A 226 9.85 -3.93 -0.27
C THR A 226 10.06 -4.60 -1.64
N ALA A 227 11.29 -4.84 -2.09
CA ALA A 227 11.54 -5.38 -3.44
C ALA A 227 11.08 -6.85 -3.54
N ARG A 228 11.34 -7.63 -2.49
CA ARG A 228 10.90 -9.03 -2.44
C ARG A 228 9.38 -9.15 -2.37
N ILE A 229 8.72 -8.36 -1.53
CA ILE A 229 7.25 -8.31 -1.44
C ILE A 229 6.64 -8.02 -2.82
N ILE A 230 7.16 -7.01 -3.53
CA ILE A 230 6.70 -6.66 -4.88
C ILE A 230 6.87 -7.86 -5.82
N LYS A 231 8.04 -8.51 -5.81
CA LYS A 231 8.29 -9.70 -6.63
C LYS A 231 7.32 -10.82 -6.31
N GLU A 232 7.05 -11.08 -5.02
CA GLU A 232 6.09 -12.11 -4.61
C GLU A 232 4.66 -11.79 -5.07
N ILE A 233 4.25 -10.51 -4.99
CA ILE A 233 2.95 -10.05 -5.52
C ILE A 233 2.88 -10.19 -7.05
N GLU A 234 3.98 -9.95 -7.76
CA GLU A 234 4.04 -10.04 -9.22
C GLU A 234 4.03 -11.49 -9.70
N SER A 235 4.68 -12.40 -8.97
CA SER A 235 5.03 -13.73 -9.49
C SER A 235 4.44 -14.92 -8.74
N SER A 236 3.79 -14.76 -7.58
CA SER A 236 3.05 -15.87 -6.96
C SER A 236 1.86 -16.29 -7.81
N GLU A 237 1.29 -17.49 -7.68
CA GLU A 237 0.04 -17.84 -8.38
C GLU A 237 -1.17 -17.23 -7.67
N PHE A 238 -1.23 -17.38 -6.34
CA PHE A 238 -2.30 -16.86 -5.51
C PHE A 238 -1.82 -15.71 -4.62
N LEU A 239 -2.70 -14.76 -4.39
CA LEU A 239 -2.48 -13.67 -3.44
C LEU A 239 -3.57 -13.71 -2.38
N ILE A 240 -3.18 -13.67 -1.11
CA ILE A 240 -4.10 -13.60 0.02
C ILE A 240 -3.71 -12.44 0.93
N ALA A 241 -4.69 -11.67 1.37
CA ALA A 241 -4.50 -10.59 2.33
C ALA A 241 -5.43 -10.75 3.54
N ASP A 242 -4.83 -10.65 4.72
CA ASP A 242 -5.54 -10.50 5.99
C ASP A 242 -5.51 -9.02 6.41
N LEU A 243 -6.69 -8.39 6.42
CA LEU A 243 -6.85 -6.96 6.69
C LEU A 243 -7.01 -6.66 8.20
N THR A 244 -6.79 -7.64 9.08
CA THR A 244 -6.91 -7.45 10.54
C THR A 244 -5.97 -6.36 11.03
N GLY A 245 -6.47 -5.50 11.90
CA GLY A 245 -5.71 -4.37 12.45
C GLY A 245 -5.55 -3.18 11.48
N GLU A 246 -6.24 -3.20 10.34
CA GLU A 246 -6.34 -2.05 9.42
C GLU A 246 -4.97 -1.52 8.94
N ARG A 247 -4.00 -2.43 8.76
CA ARG A 247 -2.60 -2.05 8.54
C ARG A 247 -2.37 -1.38 7.17
N PRO A 248 -1.88 -0.11 7.13
CA PRO A 248 -1.69 0.61 5.87
C PRO A 248 -0.78 -0.10 4.86
N SER A 249 0.22 -0.85 5.33
CA SER A 249 1.10 -1.66 4.48
C SER A 249 0.34 -2.72 3.70
N VAL A 250 -0.53 -3.48 4.36
CA VAL A 250 -1.34 -4.54 3.72
C VAL A 250 -2.30 -3.93 2.70
N TYR A 251 -2.92 -2.79 3.00
CA TYR A 251 -3.77 -2.09 2.04
C TYR A 251 -2.99 -1.59 0.82
N TYR A 252 -1.73 -1.17 1.00
CA TYR A 252 -0.86 -0.81 -0.11
C TYR A 252 -0.55 -2.02 -0.99
N GLU A 253 -0.19 -3.16 -0.41
CA GLU A 253 0.12 -4.39 -1.13
C GLU A 253 -1.10 -4.90 -1.92
N VAL A 254 -2.29 -4.86 -1.32
CA VAL A 254 -3.56 -5.16 -2.00
C VAL A 254 -3.82 -4.18 -3.14
N GLY A 255 -3.61 -2.88 -2.91
CA GLY A 255 -3.73 -1.86 -3.95
C GLY A 255 -2.76 -2.10 -5.11
N TYR A 256 -1.52 -2.48 -4.81
CA TYR A 256 -0.51 -2.82 -5.80
C TYR A 256 -0.90 -4.08 -6.61
N ALA A 257 -1.36 -5.14 -5.94
CA ALA A 257 -1.88 -6.33 -6.60
C ALA A 257 -3.07 -6.01 -7.53
N HIS A 258 -4.02 -5.19 -7.06
CA HIS A 258 -5.13 -4.72 -7.90
C HIS A 258 -4.63 -3.87 -9.08
N SER A 259 -3.56 -3.08 -8.91
CA SER A 259 -2.93 -2.32 -10.00
C SER A 259 -2.40 -3.22 -11.12
N LEU A 260 -1.97 -4.44 -10.77
CA LEU A 260 -1.49 -5.47 -11.69
C LEU A 260 -2.64 -6.27 -12.32
N GLY A 261 -3.91 -5.95 -12.01
CA GLY A 261 -5.07 -6.76 -12.42
C GLY A 261 -5.15 -8.11 -11.69
N ARG A 262 -4.37 -8.29 -10.62
CA ARG A 262 -4.30 -9.55 -9.89
C ARG A 262 -5.40 -9.64 -8.85
N ARG A 263 -6.09 -10.78 -8.81
CA ARG A 263 -7.13 -11.06 -7.81
C ARG A 263 -6.49 -11.39 -6.47
N VAL A 264 -6.92 -10.70 -5.42
CA VAL A 264 -6.53 -10.98 -4.04
C VAL A 264 -7.69 -11.65 -3.30
N ILE A 265 -7.37 -12.69 -2.53
CA ILE A 265 -8.29 -13.32 -1.59
C ILE A 265 -8.23 -12.50 -0.30
N LEU A 266 -9.31 -11.81 0.05
CA LEU A 266 -9.36 -10.92 1.22
C LEU A 266 -10.10 -11.58 2.39
N TYR A 267 -9.56 -11.45 3.59
CA TYR A 267 -10.20 -11.81 4.85
C TYR A 267 -9.92 -10.78 5.93
N ARG A 268 -10.70 -10.81 7.01
CA ARG A 268 -10.46 -10.02 8.22
C ARG A 268 -11.03 -10.70 9.45
N LYS A 269 -10.44 -10.44 10.62
CA LYS A 269 -11.06 -10.82 11.90
C LYS A 269 -12.37 -10.07 12.11
N GLN A 270 -13.38 -10.76 12.63
CA GLN A 270 -14.67 -10.16 12.96
C GLN A 270 -14.50 -8.87 13.78
N GLY A 271 -15.23 -7.83 13.38
CA GLY A 271 -15.16 -6.51 14.02
C GLY A 271 -14.08 -5.58 13.49
N THR A 272 -13.16 -6.06 12.64
CA THR A 272 -12.20 -5.19 11.94
C THR A 272 -12.93 -4.35 10.90
N LYS A 273 -12.75 -3.02 10.90
CA LYS A 273 -13.35 -2.18 9.85
C LYS A 273 -12.59 -2.36 8.53
N ILE A 274 -13.32 -2.24 7.42
CA ILE A 274 -12.71 -2.20 6.09
C ILE A 274 -12.68 -0.76 5.64
N HIS A 275 -11.51 -0.29 5.20
CA HIS A 275 -11.40 1.01 4.58
C HIS A 275 -12.28 1.07 3.31
N PHE A 276 -12.90 2.22 3.05
CA PHE A 276 -13.91 2.34 1.98
C PHE A 276 -13.38 1.89 0.59
N ASP A 277 -12.06 1.99 0.36
CA ASP A 277 -11.39 1.56 -0.88
C ASP A 277 -11.61 0.07 -1.18
N LEU A 278 -11.75 -0.76 -0.15
CA LEU A 278 -11.95 -2.21 -0.29
C LEU A 278 -13.37 -2.66 0.08
N ALA A 279 -14.28 -1.74 0.43
CA ALA A 279 -15.62 -2.09 0.91
C ALA A 279 -16.51 -2.77 -0.14
N ALA A 280 -16.22 -2.55 -1.43
CA ALA A 280 -16.92 -3.22 -2.53
C ALA A 280 -16.40 -4.64 -2.82
N TYR A 281 -15.26 -5.03 -2.23
CA TYR A 281 -14.66 -6.34 -2.46
C TYR A 281 -15.20 -7.37 -1.46
N ASN A 282 -15.32 -8.62 -1.91
CA ASN A 282 -15.70 -9.72 -1.04
C ASN A 282 -14.56 -10.06 -0.07
N CYS A 283 -14.68 -9.53 1.15
CA CYS A 283 -13.76 -9.74 2.27
C CYS A 283 -14.52 -10.34 3.47
N PRO A 284 -14.68 -11.68 3.52
CA PRO A 284 -15.38 -12.35 4.61
C PRO A 284 -14.71 -12.14 5.97
N GLU A 285 -15.53 -12.18 7.02
CA GLU A 285 -15.06 -12.15 8.41
C GLU A 285 -14.86 -13.57 8.95
N TYR A 286 -13.82 -13.76 9.77
CA TYR A 286 -13.64 -14.96 10.58
C TYR A 286 -13.64 -14.63 12.08
N LYS A 287 -14.17 -15.55 12.89
CA LYS A 287 -14.25 -15.39 14.35
C LYS A 287 -13.00 -15.86 15.08
N ASN A 288 -12.40 -16.94 14.58
CA ASN A 288 -11.23 -17.61 15.14
C ASN A 288 -10.55 -18.46 14.04
N VAL A 289 -9.43 -19.10 14.37
CA VAL A 289 -8.65 -19.92 13.42
C VAL A 289 -9.43 -21.11 12.85
N THR A 290 -10.30 -21.75 13.64
CA THR A 290 -11.16 -22.84 13.15
C THR A 290 -12.12 -22.35 12.08
N ASP A 291 -12.70 -21.18 12.28
CA ASP A 291 -13.60 -20.54 11.32
C ASP A 291 -12.83 -20.09 10.06
N LEU A 292 -11.65 -19.49 10.23
CA LEU A 292 -10.73 -19.13 9.14
C LEU A 292 -10.38 -20.34 8.27
N LYS A 293 -9.98 -21.46 8.90
CA LYS A 293 -9.67 -22.72 8.21
C LYS A 293 -10.84 -23.20 7.35
N ARG A 294 -12.06 -23.18 7.90
CA ARG A 294 -13.27 -23.59 7.20
C ARG A 294 -13.59 -22.70 5.99
N ILE A 295 -13.56 -21.38 6.15
CA ILE A 295 -13.88 -20.44 5.05
C ILE A 295 -12.80 -20.44 3.97
N LEU A 296 -11.53 -20.60 4.36
CA LEU A 296 -10.40 -20.61 3.43
C LEU A 296 -10.41 -21.87 2.58
N LYS A 297 -10.60 -23.05 3.20
CA LYS A 297 -10.76 -24.31 2.46
C LYS A 297 -11.87 -24.24 1.43
N SER A 298 -13.07 -23.82 1.83
CA SER A 298 -14.21 -23.70 0.90
C SER A 298 -13.92 -22.77 -0.27
N ARG A 299 -13.17 -21.68 -0.04
CA ARG A 299 -12.75 -20.75 -1.09
C ARG A 299 -11.69 -21.36 -2.01
N LEU A 300 -10.70 -22.06 -1.45
CA LEU A 300 -9.66 -22.72 -2.23
C LEU A 300 -10.23 -23.85 -3.09
N GLU A 301 -11.20 -24.64 -2.59
CA GLU A 301 -11.92 -25.64 -3.39
C GLU A 301 -12.63 -24.98 -4.59
N ALA A 302 -13.32 -23.85 -4.35
CA ALA A 302 -14.02 -23.14 -5.40
C ALA A 302 -13.09 -22.51 -6.45
N ILE A 303 -11.90 -22.05 -6.05
CA ILE A 303 -10.94 -21.39 -6.94
C ILE A 303 -10.11 -22.42 -7.72
N THR A 304 -9.66 -23.50 -7.06
CA THR A 304 -8.77 -24.51 -7.66
C THR A 304 -9.53 -25.62 -8.38
N GLY A 305 -10.82 -25.81 -8.06
CA GLY A 305 -11.63 -26.93 -8.56
C GLY A 305 -11.22 -28.30 -7.99
N ARG A 306 -10.32 -28.34 -7.00
CA ARG A 306 -9.80 -29.54 -6.34
C ARG A 306 -10.38 -29.67 -4.95
N LYS A 307 -10.45 -30.89 -4.42
CA LYS A 307 -10.70 -31.12 -2.98
C LYS A 307 -9.37 -31.10 -2.25
N ALA A 308 -9.38 -30.65 -0.99
CA ALA A 308 -8.21 -30.71 -0.13
C ALA A 308 -7.64 -32.14 -0.09
N ASN A 309 -6.31 -32.25 -0.25
CA ASN A 309 -5.60 -33.50 -0.07
C ASN A 309 -5.73 -33.90 1.40
N LYS A 310 -6.28 -35.09 1.65
CA LYS A 310 -6.41 -35.67 2.99
C LYS A 310 -5.09 -36.24 3.47
#